data_AF-A0A355FWM1-F1
#
_entry.id   AF-A0A355FWM1-F1
#
_cell.length_a   1.000
_cell.length_b   1.000
_cell.length_c   1.000
_cell.angle_alpha   90.00
_cell.angle_beta   90.00
_cell.angle_gamma   90.00
#
_symmetry.space_group_name_H-M   'P 1'
#
loop_
_entity.id
_entity.type
_entity.pdbx_description
1 polymer ?
#
loop_
_entity_poly.entity_id
_entity_poly.type
_entity_poly.pdbx_seq_one_letter_code
_entity_poly.pdbx_strand_id
1 'polypeptide(L)'
;LRLDSLTGQYTKGLRMLFPERAFFPDANSTLRLTYGKVEGSAPYDGMNYLPFTTAKGVLQKYVPGDPDFDLPLDLVEALRAEEWGAYANSEGELPVCFTGSNHTTGGNSGSPTIDGDGHLVGINFDRSWESTMSDILFDGSRCRNIMVDIRYVLWITDVYAGAGHLVEEMDLVR
;
A
#
# COMPACT_ATOMS: atom_id res chain seq x y z
N LEU A 1 -13.12 23.14 -23.86
CA LEU A 1 -12.53 23.51 -25.19
C LEU A 1 -11.51 24.66 -25.12
N ARG A 2 -11.84 25.89 -24.68
CA ARG A 2 -10.83 26.98 -24.59
C ARG A 2 -9.80 26.74 -23.48
N LEU A 3 -10.25 26.34 -22.29
CA LEU A 3 -9.35 26.05 -21.15
C LEU A 3 -8.42 24.86 -21.47
N ASP A 4 -8.94 23.77 -22.02
CA ASP A 4 -8.12 22.60 -22.39
C ASP A 4 -7.00 22.95 -23.38
N SER A 5 -7.31 23.80 -24.38
CA SER A 5 -6.32 24.31 -25.33
C SER A 5 -5.24 25.16 -24.65
N LEU A 6 -5.61 25.97 -23.65
CA LEU A 6 -4.66 26.77 -22.87
C LEU A 6 -3.79 25.89 -21.96
N THR A 7 -4.35 24.86 -21.32
CA THR A 7 -3.58 23.89 -20.53
C THR A 7 -2.55 23.18 -21.39
N GLY A 8 -2.93 22.74 -22.59
CA GLY A 8 -1.98 22.11 -23.53
C GLY A 8 -0.83 23.04 -23.92
N GLN A 9 -1.13 24.32 -24.20
CA GLN A 9 -0.11 25.33 -24.50
C GLN A 9 0.79 25.62 -23.29
N TYR A 10 0.22 25.69 -22.09
CA TYR A 10 0.94 25.91 -20.85
C TYR A 10 1.93 24.78 -20.56
N THR A 11 1.48 23.52 -20.63
CA THR A 11 2.34 22.34 -20.44
C THR A 11 3.44 22.28 -21.50
N LYS A 12 3.13 22.63 -22.76
CA LYS A 12 4.16 22.75 -23.81
C LYS A 12 5.21 23.81 -23.46
N GLY A 13 4.79 24.98 -22.99
CA GLY A 13 5.68 26.05 -22.56
C GLY A 13 6.60 25.65 -21.41
N LEU A 14 6.06 24.97 -20.39
CA LEU A 14 6.85 24.46 -19.25
C LEU A 14 7.96 23.51 -19.71
N ARG A 15 7.64 22.57 -20.61
CA ARG A 15 8.62 21.61 -21.13
C ARG A 15 9.69 22.26 -22.00
N MET A 16 9.35 23.33 -22.73
CA MET A 16 10.32 24.10 -23.52
C MET A 16 11.26 24.94 -22.64
N LEU A 17 10.73 25.53 -21.55
CA LEU A 17 11.51 26.39 -20.65
C LEU A 17 12.42 25.58 -19.71
N PHE A 18 12.00 24.37 -19.33
CA PHE A 18 12.73 23.49 -18.41
C PHE A 18 13.02 22.12 -19.04
N PRO A 19 13.87 22.04 -20.08
CA PRO A 19 14.08 20.80 -20.84
C PRO A 19 14.68 19.66 -20.01
N GLU A 20 15.49 19.98 -19.00
CA GLU A 20 16.14 19.00 -18.11
C GLU A 20 15.24 18.52 -16.96
N ARG A 21 14.08 19.15 -16.74
CA ARG A 21 13.16 18.73 -15.69
C ARG A 21 12.34 17.54 -16.19
N ALA A 22 12.28 16.48 -15.38
CA ALA A 22 11.37 15.38 -15.62
C ALA A 22 9.91 15.85 -15.45
N PHE A 23 9.15 15.79 -16.54
CA PHE A 23 7.70 15.97 -16.53
C PHE A 23 7.04 14.62 -16.84
N PHE A 24 6.40 14.01 -15.85
CA PHE A 24 5.52 12.86 -16.08
C PHE A 24 4.14 13.36 -16.51
N PRO A 25 3.48 12.69 -17.47
CA PRO A 25 2.13 13.06 -17.87
C PRO A 25 1.13 12.75 -16.76
N ASP A 26 0.08 13.57 -16.64
CA ASP A 26 -1.02 13.30 -15.71
C ASP A 26 -1.60 11.89 -15.92
N ALA A 27 -2.10 11.29 -14.84
CA ALA A 27 -2.81 10.03 -14.90
C ALA A 27 -4.07 10.18 -15.77
N ASN A 28 -4.28 9.21 -16.65
CA ASN A 28 -5.39 9.23 -17.62
C ASN A 28 -5.94 7.82 -17.86
N SER A 29 -5.98 7.00 -16.81
CA SER A 29 -6.43 5.61 -16.85
C SER A 29 -5.65 4.72 -17.83
N THR A 30 -4.34 4.99 -17.97
CA THR A 30 -3.40 4.15 -18.71
C THR A 30 -2.39 3.53 -17.76
N LEU A 31 -1.74 2.45 -18.19
CA LEU A 31 -0.68 1.79 -17.41
C LEU A 31 0.47 2.76 -17.12
N ARG A 32 0.91 2.81 -15.86
CA ARG A 32 2.06 3.59 -15.39
C ARG A 32 2.88 2.76 -14.41
N LEU A 33 4.13 3.15 -14.25
CA LEU A 33 5.02 2.65 -13.21
C LEU A 33 5.38 3.80 -12.28
N THR A 34 5.44 3.50 -10.99
CA THR A 34 5.95 4.38 -9.95
C THR A 34 6.84 3.54 -9.05
N TYR A 35 7.80 4.15 -8.37
CA TYR A 35 8.75 3.46 -7.53
C TYR A 35 9.09 4.32 -6.33
N GLY A 36 9.56 3.66 -5.28
CA GLY A 36 9.91 4.26 -4.02
C GLY A 36 10.57 3.23 -3.13
N LYS A 37 10.45 3.42 -1.83
CA LYS A 37 10.92 2.48 -0.82
C LYS A 37 9.89 2.33 0.28
N VAL A 38 9.97 1.24 1.03
CA VAL A 38 9.19 1.07 2.25
C VAL A 38 9.65 2.11 3.27
N GLU A 39 8.74 2.97 3.70
CA GLU A 39 9.03 3.99 4.70
C GLU A 39 7.77 4.50 5.40
N GLY A 40 7.97 4.87 6.67
CA GLY A 40 6.95 5.47 7.52
C GLY A 40 6.76 6.97 7.26
N SER A 41 6.02 7.65 8.14
CA SER A 41 5.79 9.09 8.06
C SER A 41 5.80 9.74 9.45
N ALA A 42 6.09 11.05 9.49
CA ALA A 42 6.08 11.85 10.72
C ALA A 42 5.18 13.08 10.49
N PRO A 43 3.84 12.93 10.59
CA PRO A 43 2.92 14.00 10.21
C PRO A 43 2.93 15.20 11.18
N TYR A 44 3.34 14.97 12.42
CA TYR A 44 3.38 15.98 13.48
C TYR A 44 4.67 15.86 14.29
N ASP A 45 5.07 16.95 14.93
CA ASP A 45 6.21 16.97 15.85
C ASP A 45 6.02 15.94 16.98
N GLY A 46 7.09 15.19 17.28
CA GLY A 46 7.08 14.11 18.26
C GLY A 46 6.35 12.82 17.85
N MET A 47 5.77 12.74 16.65
CA MET A 47 5.09 11.53 16.14
C MET A 47 5.87 10.86 15.03
N ASN A 48 5.89 9.52 15.06
CA ASN A 48 6.44 8.71 13.98
C ASN A 48 5.56 7.48 13.75
N TYR A 49 5.03 7.33 12.53
CA TYR A 49 4.34 6.14 12.08
C TYR A 49 5.36 5.23 11.42
N LEU A 50 5.50 4.02 11.97
CA LEU A 50 6.36 2.99 11.40
C LEU A 50 5.79 2.48 10.08
N PRO A 51 6.65 1.99 9.17
CA PRO A 51 6.21 1.54 7.85
C PRO A 51 5.34 0.29 7.86
N PHE A 52 5.35 -0.52 8.92
CA PHE A 52 4.64 -1.80 8.98
C PHE A 52 3.63 -1.81 10.13
N THR A 53 2.49 -2.47 9.90
CA THR A 53 1.52 -2.85 10.93
C THR A 53 1.48 -4.37 11.08
N THR A 54 0.97 -4.86 12.20
CA THR A 54 0.88 -6.29 12.50
C THR A 54 -0.50 -6.70 12.98
N ALA A 55 -0.76 -8.01 13.05
CA ALA A 55 -1.99 -8.60 13.55
C ALA A 55 -2.37 -8.11 14.96
N LYS A 56 -1.37 -7.77 15.78
CA LYS A 56 -1.58 -7.14 17.09
C LYS A 56 -2.37 -5.84 16.98
N GLY A 57 -2.09 -5.03 15.96
CA GLY A 57 -2.82 -3.79 15.69
C GLY A 57 -4.27 -4.01 15.28
N VAL A 58 -4.58 -5.15 14.66
CA VAL A 58 -5.96 -5.57 14.36
C VAL A 58 -6.70 -5.88 15.67
N LEU A 59 -6.11 -6.71 16.54
CA LEU A 59 -6.69 -7.06 17.84
C LEU A 59 -6.81 -5.87 18.80
N GLN A 60 -5.89 -4.90 18.75
CA GLN A 60 -5.97 -3.66 19.53
C GLN A 60 -7.17 -2.79 19.15
N LYS A 61 -7.62 -2.87 17.90
CA LYS A 61 -8.75 -2.09 17.38
C LYS A 61 -10.07 -2.84 17.47
N TYR A 62 -10.05 -4.16 17.64
CA TYR A 62 -11.25 -5.01 17.66
C TYR A 62 -12.24 -4.60 18.77
N VAL A 63 -13.48 -4.33 18.36
CA VAL A 63 -14.61 -4.02 19.26
C VAL A 63 -15.84 -4.84 18.83
N PRO A 64 -16.26 -5.86 19.61
CA PRO A 64 -17.42 -6.69 19.27
C PRO A 64 -18.69 -5.87 19.06
N GLY A 65 -19.39 -6.09 17.94
CA GLY A 65 -20.61 -5.37 17.57
C GLY A 65 -20.43 -3.94 17.06
N ASP A 66 -19.20 -3.44 16.95
CA ASP A 66 -18.91 -2.16 16.31
C ASP A 66 -18.97 -2.29 14.77
N PRO A 67 -19.63 -1.36 14.04
CA PRO A 67 -19.83 -1.50 12.59
C PRO A 67 -18.53 -1.49 11.77
N ASP A 68 -17.46 -0.87 12.28
CA ASP A 68 -16.20 -0.71 11.56
C ASP A 68 -15.09 -1.61 12.14
N PHE A 69 -15.22 -1.99 13.41
CA PHE A 69 -14.17 -2.70 14.17
C PHE A 69 -14.56 -4.08 14.72
N ASP A 70 -15.72 -4.62 14.36
CA ASP A 70 -16.06 -6.02 14.65
C ASP A 70 -15.36 -6.98 13.68
N LEU A 71 -15.17 -8.23 14.13
CA LEU A 71 -14.50 -9.30 13.40
C LEU A 71 -15.22 -10.63 13.68
N PRO A 72 -15.24 -11.57 12.71
CA PRO A 72 -15.64 -12.95 12.99
C PRO A 72 -14.87 -13.53 14.19
N LEU A 73 -15.59 -14.19 15.10
CA LEU A 73 -14.99 -14.70 16.34
C LEU A 73 -13.88 -15.73 16.06
N ASP A 74 -14.05 -16.56 15.04
CA ASP A 74 -13.05 -17.54 14.60
C ASP A 74 -11.75 -16.87 14.11
N LEU A 75 -11.85 -15.73 13.42
CA LEU A 75 -10.69 -14.92 13.03
C LEU A 75 -10.00 -14.33 14.26
N VAL A 76 -10.76 -13.83 15.23
CA VAL A 76 -10.20 -13.30 16.48
C VAL A 76 -9.44 -14.39 17.24
N GLU A 77 -9.98 -15.60 17.30
CA GLU A 77 -9.34 -16.76 17.92
C GLU A 77 -8.06 -17.17 17.16
N ALA A 78 -8.11 -17.24 15.83
CA ALA A 78 -6.95 -17.53 15.00
C ALA A 78 -5.83 -16.50 15.17
N LEU A 79 -6.17 -15.20 15.24
CA LEU A 79 -5.19 -14.13 15.48
C LEU A 79 -4.61 -14.18 16.91
N ARG A 80 -5.36 -14.68 17.90
CA ARG A 80 -4.87 -14.81 19.28
C ARG A 80 -4.01 -16.05 19.52
N ALA A 81 -4.11 -17.06 18.66
CA ALA A 81 -3.28 -18.26 18.73
C ALA A 81 -1.81 -17.96 18.38
N GLU A 82 -1.57 -16.90 17.61
CA GLU A 82 -0.24 -16.48 17.15
C GLU A 82 0.53 -17.56 16.36
N GLU A 83 -0.20 -18.44 15.69
CA GLU A 83 0.34 -19.53 14.87
C GLU A 83 0.51 -19.09 13.41
N TRP A 84 1.59 -18.33 13.14
CA TRP A 84 1.82 -17.71 11.83
C TRP A 84 2.58 -18.57 10.83
N GLY A 85 3.29 -19.61 11.29
CA GLY A 85 4.10 -20.47 10.44
C GLY A 85 5.11 -19.68 9.58
N ALA A 86 5.15 -19.98 8.28
CA ALA A 86 6.06 -19.33 7.32
C ALA A 86 5.69 -17.87 7.00
N TYR A 87 4.55 -17.38 7.48
CA TYR A 87 4.05 -16.03 7.21
C TYR A 87 4.53 -14.99 8.23
N ALA A 88 5.19 -15.43 9.31
CA ALA A 88 5.78 -14.52 10.30
C ALA A 88 6.90 -13.66 9.70
N ASN A 89 7.07 -12.45 10.22
CA ASN A 89 8.28 -11.67 10.03
C ASN A 89 9.44 -12.22 10.88
N SER A 90 10.62 -11.61 10.76
CA SER A 90 11.82 -12.01 11.52
C SER A 90 11.69 -11.83 13.04
N GLU A 91 10.68 -11.08 13.51
CA GLU A 91 10.38 -10.86 14.92
C GLU A 91 9.29 -11.81 15.45
N GLY A 92 8.78 -12.71 14.60
CA GLY A 92 7.75 -13.68 14.98
C GLY A 92 6.32 -13.11 14.95
N GLU A 93 6.09 -11.97 14.29
CA GLU A 93 4.77 -11.35 14.17
C GLU A 93 4.18 -11.54 12.77
N LEU A 94 2.86 -11.58 12.63
CA LEU A 94 2.19 -11.52 11.33
C LEU A 94 2.06 -10.06 10.86
N PRO A 95 2.80 -9.63 9.82
CA PRO A 95 2.64 -8.31 9.23
C PRO A 95 1.31 -8.24 8.48
N VAL A 96 0.64 -7.07 8.50
CA VAL A 96 -0.69 -6.88 7.92
C VAL A 96 -0.64 -5.91 6.75
N CYS A 97 -0.20 -4.69 6.99
CA CYS A 97 -0.04 -3.67 5.96
C CYS A 97 1.34 -3.01 6.07
N PHE A 98 1.73 -2.35 4.99
CA PHE A 98 2.90 -1.49 4.98
C PHE A 98 2.70 -0.25 4.11
N THR A 99 3.54 0.76 4.33
CA THR A 99 3.55 2.01 3.56
C THR A 99 4.83 2.18 2.75
N GLY A 100 4.71 2.91 1.63
CA GLY A 100 5.86 3.26 0.80
C GLY A 100 5.72 4.64 0.17
N SER A 101 6.81 5.15 -0.38
CA SER A 101 6.86 6.47 -1.04
C SER A 101 6.49 6.48 -2.52
N ASN A 102 5.69 5.51 -2.93
CA ASN A 102 5.21 5.41 -4.30
C ASN A 102 4.12 6.47 -4.54
N HIS A 103 4.17 7.15 -5.68
CA HIS A 103 3.14 8.13 -6.07
C HIS A 103 1.95 7.40 -6.71
N THR A 104 0.87 7.24 -5.94
CA THR A 104 -0.38 6.60 -6.39
C THR A 104 -1.56 7.56 -6.35
N THR A 105 -2.65 7.19 -7.03
CA THR A 105 -3.94 7.88 -7.01
C THR A 105 -5.11 6.90 -7.22
N GLY A 106 -6.34 7.40 -7.34
CA GLY A 106 -7.50 6.59 -7.73
C GLY A 106 -7.23 5.87 -9.06
N GLY A 107 -7.53 4.56 -9.07
CA GLY A 107 -7.17 3.66 -10.18
C GLY A 107 -5.95 2.77 -9.89
N ASN A 108 -5.17 3.06 -8.84
CA ASN A 108 -4.09 2.17 -8.39
C ASN A 108 -4.55 1.08 -7.40
N SER A 109 -5.82 1.04 -6.99
CA SER A 109 -6.34 -0.04 -6.14
C SER A 109 -6.15 -1.40 -6.82
N GLY A 110 -5.55 -2.36 -6.11
CA GLY A 110 -5.17 -3.67 -6.64
C GLY A 110 -3.84 -3.70 -7.39
N SER A 111 -3.09 -2.59 -7.47
CA SER A 111 -1.78 -2.59 -8.14
C SER A 111 -0.79 -3.51 -7.41
N PRO A 112 -0.04 -4.36 -8.12
CA PRO A 112 1.00 -5.19 -7.52
C PRO A 112 2.17 -4.31 -7.07
N THR A 113 2.65 -4.55 -5.86
CA THR A 113 3.90 -3.99 -5.35
C THR A 113 4.97 -5.07 -5.43
N ILE A 114 6.04 -4.78 -6.16
CA ILE A 114 7.13 -5.72 -6.39
C ILE A 114 8.44 -5.24 -5.73
N ASP A 115 9.28 -6.18 -5.32
CA ASP A 115 10.63 -5.89 -4.83
C ASP A 115 11.63 -5.62 -5.96
N GLY A 116 12.92 -5.47 -5.62
CA GLY A 116 13.99 -5.20 -6.57
C GLY A 116 14.28 -6.35 -7.54
N ASP A 117 13.82 -7.56 -7.22
CA ASP A 117 13.98 -8.76 -8.03
C ASP A 117 12.70 -9.11 -8.82
N GLY A 118 11.63 -8.34 -8.63
CA GLY A 118 10.37 -8.49 -9.34
C GLY A 118 9.34 -9.41 -8.67
N HIS A 119 9.55 -9.81 -7.41
CA HIS A 119 8.60 -10.63 -6.68
C HIS A 119 7.50 -9.77 -6.04
N LEU A 120 6.26 -10.29 -6.03
CA LEU A 120 5.13 -9.62 -5.38
C LEU A 120 5.31 -9.62 -3.86
N VAL A 121 5.35 -8.42 -3.27
CA VAL A 121 5.48 -8.22 -1.81
C VAL A 121 4.25 -7.58 -1.17
N GLY A 122 3.36 -7.00 -1.97
CA GLY A 122 2.11 -6.44 -1.45
C GLY A 122 1.15 -5.98 -2.54
N ILE A 123 -0.05 -5.60 -2.11
CA ILE A 123 -1.12 -5.14 -3.00
C ILE A 123 -1.56 -3.75 -2.53
N ASN A 124 -1.44 -2.75 -3.39
CA ASN A 124 -1.83 -1.38 -3.09
C ASN A 124 -3.35 -1.27 -2.95
N PHE A 125 -3.83 -0.60 -1.91
CA PHE A 125 -5.28 -0.37 -1.75
C PHE A 125 -5.65 1.08 -1.42
N ASP A 126 -4.75 1.88 -0.83
CA ASP A 126 -5.09 3.25 -0.40
C ASP A 126 -3.88 4.19 -0.32
N ARG A 127 -4.09 5.39 0.21
CA ARG A 127 -3.10 6.44 0.48
C ARG A 127 -3.31 7.01 1.89
N SER A 128 -2.23 7.46 2.53
CA SER A 128 -2.34 8.08 3.85
C SER A 128 -3.12 9.41 3.80
N TRP A 129 -3.60 9.86 4.95
CA TRP A 129 -4.35 11.10 5.07
C TRP A 129 -3.59 12.32 4.52
N GLU A 130 -2.30 12.45 4.84
CA GLU A 130 -1.41 13.53 4.39
C GLU A 130 -1.13 13.46 2.87
N SER A 131 -1.47 12.35 2.24
CA SER A 131 -1.27 12.10 0.81
C SER A 131 -2.44 12.48 -0.06
N THR A 132 -3.57 12.89 0.51
CA THR A 132 -4.80 13.23 -0.22
C THR A 132 -4.61 14.36 -1.24
N MET A 133 -3.60 15.21 -1.05
CA MET A 133 -3.23 16.29 -1.98
C MET A 133 -2.37 15.86 -3.18
N SER A 134 -1.93 14.59 -3.23
CA SER A 134 -0.92 14.11 -4.20
C SER A 134 -1.37 14.12 -5.66
N ASP A 135 -2.67 14.32 -5.93
CA ASP A 135 -3.20 14.51 -7.27
C ASP A 135 -2.84 15.89 -7.85
N ILE A 136 -2.52 16.84 -6.98
CA ILE A 136 -2.12 18.21 -7.36
C ILE A 136 -0.63 18.43 -7.09
N LEU A 137 -0.13 18.00 -5.93
CA LEU A 137 1.27 18.14 -5.54
C LEU A 137 1.73 16.94 -4.73
N PHE A 138 2.67 16.18 -5.29
CA PHE A 138 3.37 15.13 -4.57
C PHE A 138 4.49 15.72 -3.71
N ASP A 139 4.50 15.35 -2.42
CA ASP A 139 5.57 15.67 -1.48
C ASP A 139 6.11 14.36 -0.88
N GLY A 140 7.30 13.96 -1.31
CA GLY A 140 7.93 12.71 -0.87
C GLY A 140 8.20 12.62 0.62
N SER A 141 8.20 13.75 1.35
CA SER A 141 8.39 13.75 2.82
C SER A 141 7.16 13.26 3.58
N ARG A 142 5.96 13.31 2.98
CA ARG A 142 4.69 12.96 3.65
C ARG A 142 3.84 11.96 2.88
N CYS A 143 3.92 11.94 1.55
CA CYS A 143 3.03 11.13 0.74
C CYS A 143 3.39 9.65 0.84
N ARG A 144 2.42 8.82 1.24
CA ARG A 144 2.52 7.38 1.38
C ARG A 144 1.35 6.68 0.72
N ASN A 145 1.65 5.67 -0.08
CA ASN A 145 0.66 4.68 -0.48
C ASN A 145 0.60 3.56 0.59
N ILE A 146 -0.55 2.91 0.69
CA ILE A 146 -0.83 1.85 1.68
C ILE A 146 -1.07 0.54 0.93
N MET A 147 -0.36 -0.50 1.35
CA MET A 147 -0.38 -1.82 0.75
C MET A 147 -0.68 -2.87 1.82
N VAL A 148 -1.44 -3.91 1.47
CA VAL A 148 -1.52 -5.12 2.29
C VAL A 148 -0.25 -5.95 2.03
N ASP A 149 0.33 -6.49 3.09
CA ASP A 149 1.49 -7.39 3.01
C ASP A 149 1.07 -8.73 2.41
N ILE A 150 1.83 -9.24 1.42
CA ILE A 150 1.46 -10.49 0.74
C ILE A 150 1.41 -11.66 1.72
N ARG A 151 2.21 -11.65 2.80
CA ARG A 151 2.17 -12.68 3.84
C ARG A 151 0.84 -12.71 4.57
N TYR A 152 0.20 -11.57 4.79
CA TYR A 152 -1.14 -11.51 5.39
C TYR A 152 -2.19 -12.10 4.45
N VAL A 153 -2.12 -11.77 3.16
CA VAL A 153 -3.03 -12.31 2.14
C VAL A 153 -2.91 -13.82 2.07
N LEU A 154 -1.68 -14.34 2.06
CA LEU A 154 -1.41 -15.78 2.04
C LEU A 154 -1.85 -16.45 3.35
N TRP A 155 -1.58 -15.86 4.53
CA TRP A 155 -2.03 -16.41 5.81
C TRP A 155 -3.57 -16.49 5.89
N ILE A 156 -4.27 -15.44 5.45
CA ILE A 156 -5.74 -15.45 5.37
C ILE A 156 -6.23 -16.56 4.44
N THR A 157 -5.59 -16.73 3.29
CA THR A 157 -6.00 -17.72 2.27
C THR A 157 -5.72 -19.15 2.72
N ASP A 158 -4.52 -19.42 3.22
CA ASP A 158 -4.05 -20.73 3.61
C ASP A 158 -4.58 -21.16 4.97
N VAL A 159 -4.30 -20.36 6.01
CA VAL A 159 -4.53 -20.74 7.41
C VAL A 159 -5.97 -20.44 7.83
N TYR A 160 -6.45 -19.22 7.63
CA TYR A 160 -7.80 -18.85 8.11
C TYR A 160 -8.90 -19.45 7.23
N ALA A 161 -8.79 -19.32 5.90
CA ALA A 161 -9.81 -19.79 4.97
C ALA A 161 -9.66 -21.27 4.57
N GLY A 162 -8.53 -21.91 4.90
CA GLY A 162 -8.27 -23.32 4.54
C GLY A 162 -8.15 -23.56 3.04
N ALA A 163 -7.84 -22.53 2.25
CA ALA A 163 -7.78 -22.57 0.79
C ALA A 163 -6.33 -22.75 0.27
N GLY A 164 -5.55 -23.60 0.93
CA GLY A 164 -4.13 -23.83 0.61
C GLY A 164 -3.86 -24.24 -0.84
N HIS A 165 -4.82 -24.87 -1.52
CA HIS A 165 -4.73 -25.21 -2.95
C HIS A 165 -4.48 -23.99 -3.85
N LEU A 166 -4.93 -22.78 -3.46
CA LEU A 166 -4.65 -21.55 -4.19
C LEU A 166 -3.20 -21.09 -3.98
N VAL A 167 -2.64 -21.35 -2.80
CA VAL A 167 -1.24 -21.04 -2.50
C VAL A 167 -0.31 -22.03 -3.20
N GLU A 168 -0.70 -23.30 -3.30
CA GLU A 168 0.02 -24.33 -4.08
C GLU A 168 0.09 -24.02 -5.58
N GLU A 169 -0.85 -23.24 -6.13
CA GLU A 169 -0.82 -22.79 -7.52
C GLU A 169 0.24 -21.70 -7.77
N MET A 170 0.71 -21.02 -6.71
CA MET A 170 1.67 -19.92 -6.81
C MET A 170 3.13 -20.42 -6.76
N ASP A 171 4.03 -19.67 -7.41
CA ASP A 171 5.48 -19.87 -7.27
C ASP A 171 6.02 -18.99 -6.13
N LEU A 172 6.15 -19.59 -4.94
CA LEU A 172 6.61 -18.87 -3.74
C LEU A 172 8.13 -18.84 -3.67
N VAL A 173 8.69 -17.63 -3.73
CA VAL A 173 10.11 -17.37 -3.50
C VAL A 173 10.37 -17.13 -2.01
N ARG A 174 11.45 -17.69 -1.47
CA ARG A 174 11.79 -17.70 -0.03
C ARG A 174 13.18 -17.12 0.24
#